data_AF-A0A354EU21-F1
#
_entry.id   AF-A0A354EU21-F1
#
_cell.length_a   1.000
_cell.length_b   1.000
_cell.length_c   1.000
_cell.angle_alpha   90.00
_cell.angle_beta   90.00
_cell.angle_gamma   90.00
#
_symmetry.space_group_name_H-M   'P 1'
#
loop_
_entity.id
_entity.type
_entity.pdbx_description
1 polymer ?
#
loop_
_entity_poly.entity_id
_entity_poly.type
_entity_poly.pdbx_seq_one_letter_code
_entity_poly.pdbx_strand_id
1 'polypeptide(L)'
;MDMHLTPDVAAFQAVLDRLSPEDHARVDAALAPAAAKAAEAAPHWDFEAPAKAVDQVLGADASNDVRRGLVAAWTLQLPDRVRTMSLPAEVMALYPYWVDQLAAFLSKAEGDYEFDHWSKDVRFSLALSVPAAKSQVIDLSSPVGPGQIITHVRQGWGLKPLFRYLAAGAKREPWLEVHTESRWLRGFNEEGWNAAWATAAELCRARPELAGMIGSSWFYDPPLTEISPRLAHLRLNPLNGGAFMVHQGPAPIHTERAGTASPSRKALIDSGEYTARSWLMIWPRKELIAWADRRKAGGVA
;
A
#
# COMPACT_ATOMS: atom_id res chain seq x y z
N MET A 1 -12.96 -22.65 6.50
CA MET A 1 -14.06 -21.91 5.86
C MET A 1 -13.58 -21.62 4.45
N ASP A 2 -13.99 -22.45 3.49
CA ASP A 2 -13.64 -22.25 2.08
C ASP A 2 -14.41 -21.04 1.56
N MET A 3 -13.76 -19.87 1.64
CA MET A 3 -14.31 -18.67 1.07
C MET A 3 -14.03 -18.69 -0.43
N HIS A 4 -15.07 -18.99 -1.20
CA HIS A 4 -15.04 -18.83 -2.65
C HIS A 4 -14.95 -17.34 -2.98
N LEU A 5 -13.73 -16.88 -3.28
CA LEU A 5 -13.55 -15.63 -4.01
C LEU A 5 -14.13 -15.84 -5.41
N THR A 6 -15.39 -15.48 -5.56
CA THR A 6 -16.03 -15.42 -6.87
C THR A 6 -15.92 -13.96 -7.27
N PRO A 7 -14.93 -13.58 -8.10
CA PRO A 7 -14.89 -12.21 -8.61
C PRO A 7 -16.22 -11.90 -9.31
N ASP A 8 -16.56 -10.63 -9.45
CA ASP A 8 -17.66 -10.24 -10.35
C ASP A 8 -17.22 -10.53 -11.80
N VAL A 9 -17.27 -11.81 -12.15
CA VAL A 9 -16.79 -12.35 -13.44
C VAL A 9 -17.49 -11.60 -14.57
N ALA A 10 -18.76 -11.26 -14.39
CA ALA A 10 -19.53 -10.51 -15.38
C ALA A 10 -18.97 -9.09 -15.57
N ALA A 11 -18.65 -8.36 -14.51
CA ALA A 11 -18.10 -7.01 -14.61
C ALA A 11 -16.72 -6.99 -15.30
N PHE A 12 -15.83 -7.93 -14.95
CA PHE A 12 -14.50 -8.01 -15.59
C PHE A 12 -14.58 -8.51 -17.03
N GLN A 13 -15.46 -9.47 -17.33
CA GLN A 13 -15.70 -9.91 -18.70
C GLN A 13 -16.26 -8.77 -19.57
N ALA A 14 -17.19 -7.96 -19.05
CA ALA A 14 -17.69 -6.79 -19.76
C ALA A 14 -16.61 -5.74 -20.08
N VAL A 15 -15.56 -5.64 -19.24
CA VAL A 15 -14.38 -4.80 -19.50
C VAL A 15 -13.51 -5.36 -20.62
N LEU A 16 -13.46 -6.68 -20.81
CA LEU A 16 -12.76 -7.32 -21.94
C LEU A 16 -13.59 -7.25 -23.22
N ASP A 17 -14.90 -7.46 -23.12
CA ASP A 17 -15.83 -7.49 -24.27
C ASP A 17 -15.96 -6.12 -24.96
N ARG A 18 -15.64 -5.01 -24.28
CA ARG A 18 -15.64 -3.66 -24.86
C ARG A 18 -14.37 -3.32 -25.65
N LEU A 19 -13.33 -4.15 -25.57
CA LEU A 19 -12.07 -3.89 -26.25
C LEU A 19 -12.25 -4.02 -27.76
N SER A 20 -11.50 -3.23 -28.52
CA SER A 20 -11.34 -3.49 -29.95
C SER A 20 -10.65 -4.85 -30.16
N PRO A 21 -10.83 -5.52 -31.31
CA PRO A 21 -10.12 -6.77 -31.60
C PRO A 21 -8.59 -6.63 -31.50
N GLU A 22 -8.04 -5.46 -31.85
CA GLU A 22 -6.60 -5.16 -31.74
C GLU A 22 -6.17 -5.04 -30.28
N ASP A 23 -6.91 -4.29 -29.45
CA ASP A 23 -6.62 -4.15 -28.02
C ASP A 23 -6.74 -5.48 -27.29
N HIS A 24 -7.73 -6.31 -27.65
CA HIS A 24 -7.89 -7.65 -27.08
C HIS A 24 -6.67 -8.53 -27.39
N ALA A 25 -6.21 -8.56 -28.64
CA ALA A 25 -5.02 -9.31 -29.02
C ALA A 25 -3.76 -8.80 -28.29
N ARG A 26 -3.66 -7.48 -28.06
CA ARG A 26 -2.56 -6.87 -27.30
C ARG A 26 -2.61 -7.27 -25.82
N VAL A 27 -3.79 -7.29 -25.19
CA VAL A 27 -3.98 -7.76 -23.81
C VAL A 27 -3.57 -9.24 -23.70
N ASP A 28 -4.04 -10.09 -24.61
CA ASP A 28 -3.72 -11.52 -24.61
C ASP A 28 -2.21 -11.76 -24.75
N ALA A 29 -1.56 -11.05 -25.67
CA ALA A 29 -0.11 -11.13 -25.89
C ALA A 29 0.70 -10.65 -24.68
N ALA A 30 0.19 -9.64 -23.96
CA ALA A 30 0.87 -9.04 -22.81
C ALA A 30 0.62 -9.79 -21.49
N LEU A 31 -0.46 -10.55 -21.38
CA LEU A 31 -0.98 -11.08 -20.10
C LEU A 31 0.06 -11.78 -19.23
N ALA A 32 0.79 -12.75 -19.79
CA ALA A 32 1.84 -13.48 -19.11
C ALA A 32 3.17 -12.71 -18.97
N PRO A 33 3.75 -12.14 -20.05
CA PRO A 33 5.05 -11.46 -19.94
C PRO A 33 5.00 -10.22 -19.04
N ALA A 34 3.92 -9.45 -19.08
CA ALA A 34 3.75 -8.29 -18.21
C ALA A 34 3.63 -8.69 -16.74
N ALA A 35 2.89 -9.77 -16.42
CA ALA A 35 2.81 -10.30 -15.06
C ALA A 35 4.18 -10.75 -14.53
N ALA A 36 4.97 -11.42 -15.37
CA ALA A 36 6.32 -11.85 -15.00
C ALA A 36 7.24 -10.65 -14.72
N LYS A 37 7.20 -9.62 -15.57
CA LYS A 37 8.00 -8.40 -15.40
C LYS A 37 7.59 -7.60 -14.16
N ALA A 38 6.30 -7.50 -13.89
CA ALA A 38 5.79 -6.88 -12.68
C ALA A 38 6.28 -7.60 -11.41
N ALA A 39 6.24 -8.94 -11.40
CA ALA A 39 6.71 -9.75 -10.27
C ALA A 39 8.23 -9.64 -10.06
N GLU A 40 9.02 -9.60 -11.13
CA GLU A 40 10.47 -9.38 -11.08
C GLU A 40 10.82 -8.01 -10.47
N ALA A 41 10.01 -6.99 -10.76
CA ALA A 41 10.20 -5.62 -10.26
C ALA A 41 9.59 -5.35 -8.87
N ALA A 42 8.76 -6.26 -8.35
CA ALA A 42 8.06 -6.09 -7.07
C ALA A 42 8.95 -5.96 -5.82
N PRO A 43 10.07 -6.70 -5.65
CA PRO A 43 10.92 -6.59 -4.47
C PRO A 43 11.87 -5.38 -4.57
N HIS A 44 11.31 -4.19 -4.82
CA HIS A 44 12.04 -2.94 -4.98
C HIS A 44 11.43 -1.83 -4.12
N TRP A 45 12.22 -0.84 -3.75
CA TRP A 45 11.76 0.30 -2.91
C TRP A 45 10.80 1.24 -3.66
N ASP A 46 10.80 1.19 -4.99
CA ASP A 46 9.88 1.95 -5.83
C ASP A 46 8.58 1.17 -5.99
N PHE A 47 7.53 1.59 -5.28
CA PHE A 47 6.20 1.00 -5.35
C PHE A 47 5.66 0.96 -6.80
N GLU A 48 6.02 1.92 -7.63
CA GLU A 48 5.51 2.02 -9.01
C GLU A 48 6.29 1.15 -10.00
N ALA A 49 7.43 0.56 -9.59
CA ALA A 49 8.30 -0.22 -10.48
C ALA A 49 7.57 -1.36 -11.23
N PRO A 50 6.65 -2.13 -10.61
CA PRO A 50 5.85 -3.13 -11.34
C PRO A 50 5.04 -2.52 -12.49
N ALA A 51 4.36 -1.40 -12.27
CA ALA A 51 3.59 -0.73 -13.33
C ALA A 51 4.49 -0.20 -14.45
N LYS A 52 5.63 0.41 -14.10
CA LYS A 52 6.63 0.86 -15.09
C LYS A 52 7.13 -0.31 -15.94
N ALA A 53 7.37 -1.47 -15.33
CA ALA A 53 7.80 -2.67 -16.03
C ALA A 53 6.70 -3.24 -16.94
N VAL A 54 5.43 -3.17 -16.53
CA VAL A 54 4.29 -3.52 -17.39
C VAL A 54 4.19 -2.57 -18.58
N ASP A 55 4.28 -1.25 -18.37
CA ASP A 55 4.21 -0.28 -19.47
C ASP A 55 5.36 -0.45 -20.49
N GLN A 56 6.54 -0.91 -20.05
CA GLN A 56 7.63 -1.29 -20.97
C GLN A 56 7.27 -2.49 -21.87
N VAL A 57 6.53 -3.47 -21.34
CA VAL A 57 6.02 -4.61 -22.12
C VAL A 57 4.91 -4.17 -23.06
N LEU A 58 4.01 -3.32 -22.57
CA LEU A 58 2.89 -2.83 -23.36
C LEU A 58 3.35 -1.94 -24.51
N GLY A 59 4.35 -1.07 -24.29
CA GLY A 59 4.79 -0.06 -25.26
C GLY A 59 4.14 1.31 -25.02
N ALA A 60 4.79 2.38 -25.51
CA ALA A 60 4.41 3.76 -25.22
C ALA A 60 3.05 4.19 -25.79
N ASP A 61 2.57 3.49 -26.81
CA ASP A 61 1.29 3.70 -27.49
C ASP A 61 0.12 2.93 -26.85
N ALA A 62 0.35 2.21 -25.74
CA ALA A 62 -0.68 1.44 -25.09
C ALA A 62 -1.81 2.34 -24.57
N SER A 63 -3.04 2.03 -25.02
CA SER A 63 -4.25 2.73 -24.62
C SER A 63 -4.61 2.43 -23.16
N ASN A 64 -5.42 3.30 -22.56
CA ASN A 64 -5.95 3.05 -21.22
C ASN A 64 -6.93 1.86 -21.20
N ASP A 65 -7.55 1.54 -22.34
CA ASP A 65 -8.42 0.37 -22.46
C ASP A 65 -7.61 -0.93 -22.42
N VAL A 66 -6.44 -0.99 -23.05
CA VAL A 66 -5.49 -2.11 -22.89
C VAL A 66 -5.09 -2.27 -21.42
N ARG A 67 -4.74 -1.18 -20.72
CA ARG A 67 -4.41 -1.23 -19.28
C ARG A 67 -5.57 -1.76 -18.43
N ARG A 68 -6.80 -1.30 -18.69
CA ARG A 68 -8.01 -1.77 -17.97
C ARG A 68 -8.32 -3.22 -18.28
N GLY A 69 -8.19 -3.63 -19.54
CA GLY A 69 -8.34 -5.02 -19.98
C GLY A 69 -7.34 -5.94 -19.30
N LEU A 70 -6.07 -5.52 -19.21
CA LEU A 70 -5.02 -6.30 -18.55
C LEU A 70 -5.30 -6.51 -17.06
N VAL A 71 -5.72 -5.45 -16.35
CA VAL A 71 -6.13 -5.58 -14.93
C VAL A 71 -7.35 -6.49 -14.80
N ALA A 72 -8.38 -6.33 -15.64
CA ALA A 72 -9.56 -7.19 -15.61
C ALA A 72 -9.20 -8.67 -15.82
N ALA A 73 -8.35 -8.96 -16.82
CA ALA A 73 -7.88 -10.31 -17.11
C ALA A 73 -7.06 -10.92 -15.95
N TRP A 74 -6.19 -10.14 -15.31
CA TRP A 74 -5.47 -10.61 -14.11
C TRP A 74 -6.39 -10.80 -12.90
N THR A 75 -7.38 -9.93 -12.71
CA THR A 75 -8.36 -10.08 -11.62
C THR A 75 -9.22 -11.32 -11.77
N LEU A 76 -9.53 -11.75 -13.00
CA LEU A 76 -10.17 -13.06 -13.24
C LEU A 76 -9.31 -14.24 -12.78
N GLN A 77 -7.98 -14.10 -12.82
CA GLN A 77 -7.01 -15.10 -12.33
C GLN A 77 -6.66 -14.95 -10.85
N LEU A 78 -7.10 -13.87 -10.20
CA LEU A 78 -6.74 -13.53 -8.82
C LEU A 78 -7.12 -14.63 -7.82
N PRO A 79 -8.32 -15.27 -7.87
CA PRO A 79 -8.68 -16.32 -6.92
C PRO A 79 -7.69 -17.48 -6.87
N ASP A 80 -7.17 -17.92 -8.01
CA ASP A 80 -6.19 -19.00 -8.08
C ASP A 80 -4.82 -18.53 -7.59
N ARG A 81 -4.41 -17.29 -7.92
CA ARG A 81 -3.18 -16.68 -7.41
C ARG A 81 -3.17 -16.65 -5.88
N VAL A 82 -4.21 -16.07 -5.26
CA VAL A 82 -4.25 -15.90 -3.80
C VAL A 82 -4.40 -17.21 -3.04
N ARG A 83 -5.04 -18.24 -3.65
CA ARG A 83 -5.15 -19.58 -3.05
C ARG A 83 -3.78 -20.20 -2.79
N THR A 84 -2.81 -19.96 -3.67
CA THR A 84 -1.45 -20.52 -3.52
C THR A 84 -0.60 -19.78 -2.47
N MET A 85 -0.99 -18.57 -2.08
CA MET A 85 -0.21 -17.70 -1.18
C MET A 85 -0.40 -17.98 0.31
N SER A 86 -1.34 -18.86 0.68
CA SER A 86 -1.67 -19.20 2.07
C SER A 86 -1.87 -17.97 2.98
N LEU A 87 -2.65 -17.00 2.51
CA LEU A 87 -2.87 -15.73 3.20
C LEU A 87 -3.74 -15.92 4.47
N PRO A 88 -3.53 -15.10 5.53
CA PRO A 88 -4.38 -15.10 6.72
C PRO A 88 -5.85 -14.83 6.39
N ALA A 89 -6.77 -15.35 7.21
CA ALA A 89 -8.21 -15.19 7.02
C ALA A 89 -8.63 -13.71 7.01
N GLU A 90 -7.96 -12.86 7.79
CA GLU A 90 -8.18 -11.42 7.88
C GLU A 90 -7.92 -10.71 6.54
N VAL A 91 -6.87 -11.11 5.83
CA VAL A 91 -6.57 -10.60 4.47
C VAL A 91 -7.63 -11.11 3.51
N MET A 92 -7.91 -12.42 3.57
CA MET A 92 -8.87 -13.07 2.69
C MET A 92 -10.24 -12.40 2.78
N ALA A 93 -10.71 -12.08 3.99
CA ALA A 93 -12.04 -11.51 4.23
C ALA A 93 -12.24 -10.13 3.59
N LEU A 94 -11.17 -9.45 3.21
CA LEU A 94 -11.22 -8.13 2.58
C LEU A 94 -11.30 -8.21 1.04
N TYR A 95 -10.87 -9.30 0.42
CA TYR A 95 -10.85 -9.41 -1.04
C TYR A 95 -12.21 -9.16 -1.71
N PRO A 96 -13.36 -9.68 -1.21
CA PRO A 96 -14.65 -9.39 -1.83
C PRO A 96 -14.91 -7.89 -1.97
N TYR A 97 -14.70 -7.12 -0.91
CA TYR A 97 -14.84 -5.67 -0.95
C TYR A 97 -13.91 -5.02 -1.98
N TRP A 98 -12.64 -5.40 -2.02
CA TRP A 98 -11.66 -4.81 -2.93
C TRP A 98 -11.93 -5.17 -4.39
N VAL A 99 -12.36 -6.41 -4.66
CA VAL A 99 -12.76 -6.85 -5.99
C VAL A 99 -13.99 -6.10 -6.47
N ASP A 100 -15.00 -5.91 -5.61
CA ASP A 100 -16.19 -5.11 -5.93
C ASP A 100 -15.83 -3.64 -6.24
N GLN A 101 -14.92 -3.06 -5.46
CA GLN A 101 -14.47 -1.69 -5.69
C GLN A 101 -13.70 -1.56 -7.02
N LEU A 102 -12.83 -2.52 -7.33
CA LEU A 102 -12.10 -2.54 -8.59
C LEU A 102 -13.04 -2.74 -9.79
N ALA A 103 -13.99 -3.67 -9.70
CA ALA A 103 -15.02 -3.87 -10.72
C ALA A 103 -15.79 -2.57 -10.98
N ALA A 104 -16.30 -1.93 -9.92
CA ALA A 104 -17.04 -0.67 -10.04
C ALA A 104 -16.20 0.46 -10.67
N PHE A 105 -14.90 0.51 -10.38
CA PHE A 105 -13.98 1.47 -11.00
C PHE A 105 -13.80 1.17 -12.49
N LEU A 106 -13.44 -0.05 -12.86
CA LEU A 106 -13.16 -0.41 -14.26
C LEU A 106 -14.39 -0.33 -15.17
N SER A 107 -15.58 -0.67 -14.66
CA SER A 107 -16.84 -0.63 -15.42
C SER A 107 -17.32 0.80 -15.71
N LYS A 108 -17.01 1.78 -14.84
CA LYS A 108 -17.42 3.18 -15.02
C LYS A 108 -16.35 4.06 -15.67
N ALA A 109 -15.13 3.55 -15.81
CA ALA A 109 -14.00 4.38 -16.19
C ALA A 109 -14.05 4.79 -17.66
N GLU A 110 -13.92 6.10 -17.87
CA GLU A 110 -13.70 6.76 -19.15
C GLU A 110 -12.43 7.63 -19.02
N GLY A 111 -11.70 7.84 -20.11
CA GLY A 111 -10.52 8.73 -20.12
C GLY A 111 -9.26 8.14 -19.48
N ASP A 112 -8.43 9.02 -18.90
CA ASP A 112 -7.09 8.70 -18.45
C ASP A 112 -7.04 7.76 -17.25
N TYR A 113 -6.05 6.85 -17.26
CA TYR A 113 -5.80 5.93 -16.17
C TYR A 113 -4.65 6.49 -15.33
N GLU A 114 -5.00 7.28 -14.32
CA GLU A 114 -4.05 7.88 -13.37
C GLU A 114 -3.00 6.86 -12.89
N PHE A 115 -1.74 7.25 -12.96
CA PHE A 115 -0.61 6.33 -12.80
C PHE A 115 -0.53 5.72 -11.39
N ASP A 116 -0.94 6.45 -10.36
CA ASP A 116 -1.04 5.93 -8.99
C ASP A 116 -2.10 4.83 -8.87
N HIS A 117 -3.26 4.99 -9.54
CA HIS A 117 -4.31 3.97 -9.58
C HIS A 117 -3.85 2.75 -10.37
N TRP A 118 -3.22 2.99 -11.53
CA TRP A 118 -2.62 1.94 -12.35
C TRP A 118 -1.61 1.11 -11.55
N SER A 119 -0.70 1.77 -10.82
CA SER A 119 0.31 1.10 -9.99
C SER A 119 -0.31 0.21 -8.91
N LYS A 120 -1.38 0.68 -8.26
CA LYS A 120 -2.11 -0.10 -7.23
C LYS A 120 -2.87 -1.27 -7.84
N ASP A 121 -3.50 -1.07 -8.99
CA ASP A 121 -4.32 -2.10 -9.64
C ASP A 121 -3.47 -3.20 -10.27
N VAL A 122 -2.30 -2.88 -10.85
CA VAL A 122 -1.29 -3.88 -11.26
C VAL A 122 -0.89 -4.74 -10.07
N ARG A 123 -0.52 -4.12 -8.96
CA ARG A 123 -0.05 -4.84 -7.77
C ARG A 123 -1.14 -5.68 -7.12
N PHE A 124 -2.36 -5.16 -7.01
CA PHE A 124 -3.49 -5.87 -6.44
C PHE A 124 -3.94 -7.06 -7.30
N SER A 125 -4.14 -6.84 -8.61
CA SER A 125 -4.61 -7.89 -9.53
C SER A 125 -3.61 -9.04 -9.70
N LEU A 126 -2.32 -8.77 -9.52
CA LEU A 126 -1.25 -9.78 -9.52
C LEU A 126 -0.95 -10.36 -8.13
N ALA A 127 -1.67 -9.94 -7.09
CA ALA A 127 -1.44 -10.30 -5.69
C ALA A 127 -0.01 -9.98 -5.17
N LEU A 128 0.65 -8.98 -5.77
CA LEU A 128 1.89 -8.40 -5.26
C LEU A 128 1.62 -7.55 -4.01
N SER A 129 0.44 -6.94 -3.96
CA SER A 129 -0.09 -6.29 -2.77
C SER A 129 -1.44 -6.89 -2.39
N VAL A 130 -1.70 -6.97 -1.09
CA VAL A 130 -2.92 -7.58 -0.53
C VAL A 130 -3.73 -6.57 0.28
N PRO A 131 -5.06 -6.72 0.35
CA PRO A 131 -5.89 -5.89 1.22
C PRO A 131 -5.46 -5.96 2.70
N ALA A 132 -5.48 -4.81 3.37
CA ALA A 132 -5.19 -4.71 4.80
C ALA A 132 -6.36 -4.15 5.62
N ALA A 133 -7.08 -3.20 5.03
CA ALA A 133 -8.35 -2.67 5.51
C ALA A 133 -9.13 -2.12 4.31
N LYS A 134 -10.22 -1.37 4.54
CA LYS A 134 -11.06 -0.82 3.45
C LYS A 134 -10.45 0.37 2.70
N SER A 135 -9.28 0.84 3.12
CA SER A 135 -8.54 1.96 2.51
C SER A 135 -7.03 1.71 2.40
N GLN A 136 -6.57 0.52 2.82
CA GLN A 136 -5.14 0.20 2.89
C GLN A 136 -4.88 -1.11 2.16
N VAL A 137 -3.86 -1.10 1.32
CA VAL A 137 -3.20 -2.32 0.81
C VAL A 137 -1.81 -2.44 1.44
N ILE A 138 -1.30 -3.66 1.48
CA ILE A 138 0.02 -4.00 1.97
C ILE A 138 0.83 -4.61 0.85
N ASP A 139 1.97 -4.01 0.53
CA ASP A 139 3.02 -4.66 -0.26
C ASP A 139 3.73 -5.73 0.59
N LEU A 140 4.07 -6.85 -0.05
CA LEU A 140 4.60 -8.03 0.61
C LEU A 140 6.13 -8.13 0.54
N SER A 141 6.81 -7.27 -0.22
CA SER A 141 8.22 -7.43 -0.58
C SER A 141 9.09 -6.18 -0.44
N SER A 142 8.69 -5.17 0.35
CA SER A 142 9.43 -3.91 0.44
C SER A 142 10.76 -4.08 1.18
N PRO A 143 11.90 -3.67 0.59
CA PRO A 143 13.18 -3.63 1.29
C PRO A 143 13.28 -2.38 2.18
N VAL A 144 14.00 -2.48 3.30
CA VAL A 144 14.32 -1.32 4.16
C VAL A 144 15.82 -1.26 4.31
N GLY A 145 16.48 -0.72 3.29
CA GLY A 145 17.93 -0.51 3.35
C GLY A 145 18.34 0.51 4.43
N PRO A 146 19.59 0.46 4.93
CA PRO A 146 20.06 1.36 5.98
C PRO A 146 20.18 2.82 5.53
N GLY A 147 20.07 3.11 4.23
CA GLY A 147 20.28 4.45 3.66
C GLY A 147 19.38 5.52 4.28
N GLN A 148 18.09 5.24 4.48
CA GLN A 148 17.17 6.20 5.10
C GLN A 148 17.53 6.47 6.57
N ILE A 149 17.96 5.43 7.29
CA ILE A 149 18.38 5.52 8.70
C ILE A 149 19.67 6.35 8.80
N ILE A 150 20.63 6.13 7.91
CA ILE A 150 21.88 6.90 7.86
C ILE A 150 21.59 8.37 7.53
N THR A 151 20.73 8.65 6.55
CA THR A 151 20.32 10.02 6.19
C THR A 151 19.67 10.73 7.38
N HIS A 152 18.77 10.06 8.08
CA HIS A 152 18.14 10.58 9.31
C HIS A 152 19.19 11.01 10.36
N VAL A 153 20.18 10.15 10.62
CA VAL A 153 21.28 10.44 11.55
C VAL A 153 22.12 11.62 11.07
N ARG A 154 22.52 11.61 9.79
CA ARG A 154 23.35 12.67 9.19
C ARG A 154 22.67 14.04 9.19
N GLN A 155 21.33 14.06 9.12
CA GLN A 155 20.52 15.28 9.20
C GLN A 155 20.27 15.74 10.66
N GLY A 156 20.84 15.06 11.66
CA GLY A 156 20.77 15.50 13.06
C GLY A 156 19.49 15.12 13.81
N TRP A 157 18.68 14.20 13.28
CA TRP A 157 17.41 13.78 13.93
C TRP A 157 17.58 12.75 15.05
N GLY A 158 18.83 12.45 15.41
CA GLY A 158 19.21 11.58 16.52
C GLY A 158 19.57 10.15 16.10
N LEU A 159 20.13 9.40 17.05
CA LEU A 159 20.68 8.06 16.83
C LEU A 159 19.70 6.94 17.23
N LYS A 160 18.60 7.26 17.91
CA LYS A 160 17.67 6.25 18.46
C LYS A 160 17.10 5.32 17.37
N PRO A 161 16.66 5.79 16.20
CA PRO A 161 16.18 4.90 15.14
C PRO A 161 17.23 3.91 14.62
N LEU A 162 18.52 4.26 14.63
CA LEU A 162 19.58 3.32 14.25
C LEU A 162 19.64 2.12 15.19
N PHE A 163 19.65 2.35 16.50
CA PHE A 163 19.67 1.27 17.48
C PHE A 163 18.38 0.43 17.43
N ARG A 164 17.23 1.08 17.21
CA ARG A 164 15.94 0.39 17.03
C ARG A 164 15.93 -0.49 15.79
N TYR A 165 16.47 0.02 14.67
CA TYR A 165 16.59 -0.72 13.41
C TYR A 165 17.50 -1.95 13.57
N LEU A 166 18.64 -1.79 14.25
CA LEU A 166 19.54 -2.91 14.55
C LEU A 166 18.86 -3.95 15.45
N ALA A 167 18.16 -3.52 16.51
CA ALA A 167 17.45 -4.40 17.44
C ALA A 167 16.26 -5.14 16.81
N ALA A 168 15.61 -4.53 15.82
CA ALA A 168 14.56 -5.16 15.00
C ALA A 168 15.09 -6.30 14.11
N GLY A 169 16.42 -6.45 14.03
CA GLY A 169 17.09 -7.42 13.18
C GLY A 169 17.22 -6.88 11.77
N ALA A 170 17.99 -5.81 11.59
CA ALA A 170 18.34 -5.11 10.34
C ALA A 170 18.72 -5.96 9.09
N LYS A 171 18.79 -7.30 9.24
CA LYS A 171 19.02 -8.27 8.17
C LYS A 171 17.75 -9.02 7.74
N ARG A 172 16.65 -8.90 8.49
CA ARG A 172 15.36 -9.49 8.13
C ARG A 172 14.74 -8.60 7.07
N GLU A 173 14.47 -9.20 5.93
CA GLU A 173 13.74 -8.66 4.80
C GLU A 173 12.95 -9.82 4.19
N PRO A 174 11.80 -9.56 3.55
CA PRO A 174 11.23 -8.23 3.32
C PRO A 174 10.44 -7.64 4.50
N TRP A 175 10.08 -6.37 4.36
CA TRP A 175 9.10 -5.68 5.19
C TRP A 175 7.76 -5.58 4.47
N LEU A 176 6.68 -5.54 5.24
CA LEU A 176 5.37 -5.17 4.73
C LEU A 176 5.31 -3.65 4.57
N GLU A 177 4.77 -3.11 3.48
CA GLU A 177 4.59 -1.66 3.32
C GLU A 177 3.13 -1.30 3.09
N VAL A 178 2.58 -0.41 3.91
CA VAL A 178 1.20 0.07 3.72
C VAL A 178 1.13 1.20 2.71
N HIS A 179 0.15 1.10 1.81
CA HIS A 179 -0.24 2.17 0.92
C HIS A 179 -1.72 2.50 1.11
N THR A 180 -2.04 3.79 1.06
CA THR A 180 -3.44 4.26 1.11
C THR A 180 -4.02 4.28 -0.29
N GLU A 181 -5.22 3.71 -0.43
CA GLU A 181 -6.03 3.81 -1.64
C GLU A 181 -6.92 5.07 -1.56
N SER A 182 -6.52 6.11 -2.29
CA SER A 182 -7.17 7.42 -2.31
C SER A 182 -8.56 7.39 -2.95
N ARG A 183 -8.85 6.40 -3.81
CA ARG A 183 -10.19 6.21 -4.37
C ARG A 183 -11.21 5.81 -3.31
N TRP A 184 -10.78 5.09 -2.26
CA TRP A 184 -11.68 4.46 -1.29
C TRP A 184 -11.30 4.80 0.14
N LEU A 185 -11.61 6.03 0.58
CA LEU A 185 -11.21 6.55 1.91
C LEU A 185 -12.18 6.21 3.06
N ARG A 186 -13.16 5.32 2.85
CA ARG A 186 -14.14 4.95 3.89
C ARG A 186 -13.50 4.38 5.16
N GLY A 187 -12.39 3.65 5.01
CA GLY A 187 -11.57 3.12 6.10
C GLY A 187 -10.41 4.04 6.51
N PHE A 188 -10.31 5.26 5.98
CA PHE A 188 -9.27 6.22 6.38
C PHE A 188 -9.65 6.92 7.69
N ASN A 189 -9.69 6.13 8.76
CA ASN A 189 -9.97 6.56 10.12
C ASN A 189 -9.20 5.66 11.09
N GLU A 190 -9.28 5.97 12.39
CA GLU A 190 -8.50 5.23 13.40
C GLU A 190 -8.82 3.74 13.44
N GLU A 191 -10.09 3.36 13.31
CA GLU A 191 -10.49 1.95 13.31
C GLU A 191 -9.93 1.21 12.09
N GLY A 192 -10.02 1.82 10.89
CA GLY A 192 -9.51 1.22 9.67
C GLY A 192 -7.98 1.09 9.66
N TRP A 193 -7.25 2.07 10.19
CA TRP A 193 -5.80 1.95 10.37
C TRP A 193 -5.42 0.90 11.41
N ASN A 194 -6.13 0.84 12.54
CA ASN A 194 -5.93 -0.22 13.52
C ASN A 194 -6.22 -1.61 12.92
N ALA A 195 -7.23 -1.73 12.06
CA ALA A 195 -7.50 -2.97 11.33
C ALA A 195 -6.35 -3.31 10.37
N ALA A 196 -5.82 -2.33 9.63
CA ALA A 196 -4.67 -2.54 8.74
C ALA A 196 -3.43 -3.05 9.50
N TRP A 197 -3.13 -2.46 10.66
CA TRP A 197 -2.05 -2.90 11.54
C TRP A 197 -2.28 -4.31 12.09
N ALA A 198 -3.52 -4.65 12.48
CA ALA A 198 -3.86 -5.98 12.94
C ALA A 198 -3.69 -7.02 11.82
N THR A 199 -4.15 -6.71 10.60
CA THR A 199 -3.95 -7.56 9.42
C THR A 199 -2.47 -7.80 9.12
N ALA A 200 -1.64 -6.76 9.23
CA ALA A 200 -0.20 -6.89 9.08
C ALA A 200 0.44 -7.78 10.16
N ALA A 201 -0.05 -7.72 11.40
CA ALA A 201 0.40 -8.63 12.46
C ALA A 201 0.11 -10.09 12.09
N GLU A 202 -1.06 -10.39 11.53
CA GLU A 202 -1.40 -11.75 11.07
C GLU A 202 -0.54 -12.22 9.90
N LEU A 203 -0.23 -11.33 8.95
CA LEU A 203 0.73 -11.61 7.89
C LEU A 203 2.10 -11.96 8.48
N CYS A 204 2.61 -11.17 9.43
CA CYS A 204 3.86 -11.48 10.11
C CYS A 204 3.81 -12.79 10.91
N ARG A 205 2.65 -13.20 11.46
CA ARG A 205 2.48 -14.51 12.12
C ARG A 205 2.58 -15.66 11.12
N ALA A 206 1.88 -15.55 9.99
CA ALA A 206 1.87 -16.56 8.95
C ALA A 206 3.21 -16.69 8.20
N ARG A 207 4.00 -15.60 8.17
CA ARG A 207 5.27 -15.50 7.43
C ARG A 207 6.43 -15.07 8.34
N PRO A 208 7.13 -16.03 8.98
CA PRO A 208 8.19 -15.75 9.96
C PRO A 208 9.40 -14.98 9.42
N GLU A 209 9.60 -14.98 8.10
CA GLU A 209 10.65 -14.25 7.39
C GLU A 209 10.43 -12.73 7.41
N LEU A 210 9.19 -12.27 7.54
CA LEU A 210 8.86 -10.84 7.54
C LEU A 210 9.48 -10.12 8.74
N ALA A 211 10.08 -8.96 8.49
CA ALA A 211 10.74 -8.17 9.52
C ALA A 211 9.78 -7.32 10.36
N GLY A 212 8.60 -7.03 9.81
CA GLY A 212 7.60 -6.18 10.40
C GLY A 212 6.90 -5.38 9.31
N MET A 213 6.49 -4.17 9.68
CA MET A 213 5.75 -3.29 8.81
C MET A 213 6.38 -1.90 8.72
N ILE A 214 6.25 -1.27 7.57
CA ILE A 214 6.63 0.11 7.31
C ILE A 214 5.49 0.89 6.65
N GLY A 215 5.61 2.21 6.71
CA GLY A 215 4.85 3.11 5.84
C GLY A 215 5.52 4.48 5.80
N SER A 216 5.54 5.09 4.62
CA SER A 216 6.07 6.46 4.43
C SER A 216 4.94 7.43 4.13
N SER A 217 4.84 8.53 4.88
CA SER A 217 3.87 9.57 4.59
C SER A 217 4.13 10.87 5.32
N TRP A 218 3.57 11.96 4.78
CA TRP A 218 3.47 13.25 5.46
C TRP A 218 2.55 13.20 6.68
N PHE A 219 1.56 12.29 6.72
CA PHE A 219 0.62 12.25 7.85
C PHE A 219 1.21 11.67 9.15
N TYR A 220 2.47 11.22 9.11
CA TYR A 220 3.24 10.85 10.29
C TYR A 220 4.02 12.02 10.89
N ASP A 221 4.01 13.21 10.29
CA ASP A 221 4.79 14.37 10.72
C ASP A 221 4.41 14.83 12.15
N PRO A 222 5.36 14.98 13.11
CA PRO A 222 5.05 15.33 14.50
C PRO A 222 4.12 16.53 14.70
N PRO A 223 4.29 17.67 13.98
CA PRO A 223 3.42 18.83 14.15
C PRO A 223 1.94 18.54 13.88
N LEU A 224 1.59 17.50 13.10
CA LEU A 224 0.20 17.13 12.85
C LEU A 224 -0.57 16.71 14.09
N THR A 225 0.11 16.29 15.15
CA THR A 225 -0.54 15.99 16.42
C THR A 225 -1.20 17.23 17.03
N GLU A 226 -0.70 18.43 16.72
CA GLU A 226 -1.24 19.71 17.18
C GLU A 226 -2.10 20.38 16.10
N ILE A 227 -1.60 20.49 14.86
CA ILE A 227 -2.31 21.23 13.79
C ILE A 227 -3.42 20.41 13.12
N SER A 228 -3.48 19.10 13.35
CA SER A 228 -4.53 18.21 12.83
C SER A 228 -4.78 17.03 13.78
N PRO A 229 -5.26 17.27 15.02
CA PRO A 229 -5.33 16.25 16.07
C PRO A 229 -6.14 15.00 15.68
N ARG A 230 -7.11 15.14 14.79
CA ARG A 230 -7.89 14.02 14.21
C ARG A 230 -7.03 12.97 13.49
N LEU A 231 -5.82 13.32 13.04
CA LEU A 231 -4.87 12.42 12.39
C LEU A 231 -3.76 11.93 13.35
N ALA A 232 -3.74 12.39 14.60
CA ALA A 232 -2.69 12.05 15.56
C ALA A 232 -2.54 10.54 15.77
N HIS A 233 -3.65 9.79 15.70
CA HIS A 233 -3.66 8.33 15.81
C HIS A 233 -2.74 7.63 14.80
N LEU A 234 -2.54 8.21 13.60
CA LEU A 234 -1.65 7.66 12.57
C LEU A 234 -0.21 7.59 13.04
N ARG A 235 0.21 8.53 13.89
CA ARG A 235 1.56 8.59 14.46
C ARG A 235 1.63 7.94 15.84
N LEU A 236 0.69 8.31 16.72
CA LEU A 236 0.75 7.96 18.13
C LEU A 236 0.46 6.48 18.38
N ASN A 237 -0.50 5.87 17.68
CA ASN A 237 -0.84 4.46 17.90
C ASN A 237 0.36 3.56 17.54
N PRO A 238 1.04 3.73 16.39
CA PRO A 238 2.28 3.01 16.13
C PRO A 238 3.36 3.25 17.17
N LEU A 239 3.64 4.51 17.54
CA LEU A 239 4.70 4.83 18.51
C LEU A 239 4.45 4.18 19.88
N ASN A 240 3.22 4.27 20.39
CA ASN A 240 2.81 3.66 21.65
C ASN A 240 2.86 2.13 21.56
N GLY A 241 2.59 1.58 20.37
CA GLY A 241 2.71 0.17 20.06
C GLY A 241 4.14 -0.34 19.83
N GLY A 242 5.16 0.52 19.92
CA GLY A 242 6.56 0.15 19.77
C GLY A 242 7.10 0.31 18.34
N ALA A 243 6.44 1.07 17.48
CA ALA A 243 7.07 1.56 16.26
C ALA A 243 8.10 2.66 16.57
N PHE A 244 8.92 3.00 15.57
CA PHE A 244 9.78 4.16 15.59
C PHE A 244 9.72 4.88 14.24
N MET A 245 10.18 6.13 14.22
CA MET A 245 10.01 7.04 13.08
C MET A 245 11.37 7.47 12.56
N VAL A 246 11.53 7.47 11.24
CA VAL A 246 12.72 7.89 10.51
C VAL A 246 12.33 9.05 9.60
N HIS A 247 12.82 10.25 9.92
CA HIS A 247 12.65 11.44 9.09
C HIS A 247 13.18 11.25 7.65
N GLN A 248 12.39 11.62 6.65
CA GLN A 248 12.76 11.57 5.23
C GLN A 248 12.83 12.94 4.56
N GLY A 249 12.30 13.99 5.21
CA GLY A 249 12.40 15.36 4.74
C GLY A 249 11.16 15.89 4.01
N PRO A 250 11.19 17.18 3.67
CA PRO A 250 10.16 17.81 2.87
C PRO A 250 10.33 17.46 1.39
N ALA A 251 9.24 17.48 0.64
CA ALA A 251 9.23 17.45 -0.81
C ALA A 251 7.95 18.14 -1.31
N PRO A 252 7.93 18.72 -2.53
CA PRO A 252 6.76 19.42 -3.06
C PRO A 252 5.48 18.58 -2.96
N ILE A 253 5.57 17.28 -3.28
CA ILE A 253 4.45 16.34 -3.22
C ILE A 253 3.86 16.17 -1.81
N HIS A 254 4.68 16.27 -0.75
CA HIS A 254 4.21 16.17 0.62
C HIS A 254 3.42 17.42 1.02
N THR A 255 3.91 18.59 0.64
CA THR A 255 3.22 19.86 0.84
C THR A 255 1.91 19.92 0.08
N GLU A 256 1.92 19.55 -1.20
CA GLU A 256 0.72 19.50 -2.03
C GLU A 256 -0.35 18.58 -1.44
N ARG A 257 0.00 17.31 -1.16
CA ARG A 257 -0.94 16.33 -0.59
C ARG A 257 -1.42 16.73 0.80
N ALA A 258 -0.56 17.30 1.64
CA ALA A 258 -0.95 17.78 2.96
C ALA A 258 -1.93 18.97 2.87
N GLY A 259 -1.74 19.88 1.93
CA GLY A 259 -2.59 21.06 1.70
C GLY A 259 -3.97 20.70 1.13
N THR A 260 -4.03 19.81 0.14
CA THR A 260 -5.31 19.38 -0.48
C THR A 260 -6.27 18.75 0.52
N ALA A 261 -5.75 18.11 1.57
CA ALA A 261 -6.56 17.39 2.55
C ALA A 261 -7.22 18.29 3.63
N SER A 262 -6.83 19.56 3.77
CA SER A 262 -7.37 20.45 4.82
C SER A 262 -7.15 21.94 4.52
N PRO A 263 -8.20 22.76 4.39
CA PRO A 263 -8.07 24.21 4.18
C PRO A 263 -7.24 24.92 5.27
N SER A 264 -7.42 24.54 6.54
CA SER A 264 -6.65 25.12 7.65
C SER A 264 -5.16 24.79 7.57
N ARG A 265 -4.81 23.57 7.14
CA ARG A 265 -3.42 23.16 6.97
C ARG A 265 -2.80 23.83 5.75
N LYS A 266 -3.58 23.98 4.68
CA LYS A 266 -3.20 24.76 3.51
C LYS A 266 -2.86 26.20 3.91
N ALA A 267 -3.66 26.86 4.75
CA ALA A 267 -3.34 28.21 5.23
C ALA A 267 -2.01 28.28 6.00
N LEU A 268 -1.70 27.31 6.86
CA LEU A 268 -0.42 27.22 7.56
C LEU A 268 0.77 26.97 6.60
N ILE A 269 0.53 26.21 5.53
CA ILE A 269 1.53 25.97 4.48
C ILE A 269 1.78 27.25 3.68
N ASP A 270 0.71 27.89 3.20
CA ASP A 270 0.76 29.07 2.35
C ASP A 270 1.38 30.28 3.08
N SER A 271 1.22 30.36 4.41
CA SER A 271 1.86 31.37 5.27
C SER A 271 3.31 31.06 5.64
N GLY A 272 3.80 29.83 5.40
CA GLY A 272 5.13 29.37 5.79
C GLY A 272 5.25 28.91 7.24
N GLU A 273 4.16 28.93 8.02
CA GLU A 273 4.12 28.47 9.41
C GLU A 273 4.24 26.95 9.54
N TYR A 274 3.94 26.20 8.48
CA TYR A 274 4.08 24.74 8.43
C TYR A 274 4.68 24.26 7.12
N THR A 275 5.72 23.41 7.20
CA THR A 275 6.26 22.66 6.06
C THR A 275 6.05 21.18 6.30
N ALA A 276 5.24 20.54 5.44
CA ALA A 276 4.97 19.12 5.53
C ALA A 276 6.23 18.30 5.22
N ARG A 277 6.52 17.31 6.06
CA ARG A 277 7.66 16.39 5.90
C ARG A 277 7.19 14.96 5.90
N SER A 278 7.80 14.12 5.06
CA SER A 278 7.57 12.68 5.15
C SER A 278 8.41 12.07 6.26
N TRP A 279 7.80 11.08 6.92
CA TRP A 279 8.45 10.20 7.87
C TRP A 279 8.15 8.76 7.49
N LEU A 280 9.16 7.92 7.62
CA LEU A 280 9.04 6.48 7.53
C LEU A 280 8.72 5.95 8.94
N MET A 281 7.52 5.43 9.11
CA MET A 281 7.13 4.62 10.26
C MET A 281 7.69 3.21 10.07
N ILE A 282 8.38 2.68 11.08
CA ILE A 282 8.87 1.31 11.12
C ILE A 282 8.34 0.64 12.38
N TRP A 283 7.56 -0.41 12.21
CA TRP A 283 6.99 -1.22 13.28
C TRP A 283 7.56 -2.64 13.22
N PRO A 284 8.56 -2.95 14.07
CA PRO A 284 9.16 -4.27 14.06
C PRO A 284 8.15 -5.36 14.40
N ARG A 285 8.33 -6.54 13.80
CA ARG A 285 7.41 -7.68 13.90
C ARG A 285 6.98 -8.02 15.32
N LYS A 286 7.93 -8.10 16.27
CA LYS A 286 7.63 -8.55 17.64
C LYS A 286 6.68 -7.58 18.33
N GLU A 287 6.96 -6.28 18.20
CA GLU A 287 6.19 -5.19 18.76
C GLU A 287 4.81 -5.07 18.10
N LEU A 288 4.73 -5.21 16.78
CA LEU A 288 3.47 -5.19 16.03
C LEU A 288 2.54 -6.33 16.46
N ILE A 289 3.06 -7.55 16.57
CA ILE A 289 2.28 -8.71 17.03
C ILE A 289 1.85 -8.55 18.49
N ALA A 290 2.77 -8.12 19.36
CA ALA A 290 2.45 -7.90 20.77
C ALA A 290 1.38 -6.81 20.95
N TRP A 291 1.39 -5.76 20.13
CA TRP A 291 0.34 -4.75 20.10
C TRP A 291 -1.00 -5.34 19.68
N ALA A 292 -1.03 -6.13 18.60
CA ALA A 292 -2.25 -6.77 18.12
C ALA A 292 -2.85 -7.73 19.16
N ASP A 293 -2.00 -8.48 19.88
CA ASP A 293 -2.42 -9.39 20.96
C ASP A 293 -3.09 -8.63 22.11
N ARG A 294 -2.49 -7.52 22.56
CA ARG A 294 -3.08 -6.68 23.63
C ARG A 294 -4.45 -6.14 23.23
N ARG A 295 -4.59 -5.70 21.97
CA ARG A 295 -5.86 -5.20 21.43
C ARG A 295 -6.94 -6.30 21.41
N LYS A 296 -6.60 -7.52 20.99
CA LYS A 296 -7.53 -8.66 20.99
C LYS A 296 -7.98 -9.04 22.40
N ALA A 297 -7.09 -8.92 23.39
CA ALA A 297 -7.39 -9.20 24.80
C ALA A 297 -8.26 -8.13 25.50
N GLY A 298 -8.77 -7.12 24.78
CA GLY A 298 -9.57 -6.04 25.36
C GLY A 298 -8.75 -4.98 26.12
N GLY A 299 -7.42 -5.05 26.04
CA GLY A 299 -6.55 -3.97 26.52
C GLY A 299 -6.66 -2.79 25.56
N VAL A 300 -6.99 -1.61 26.09
CA VAL A 300 -6.78 -0.35 25.34
C VAL A 300 -5.29 -0.26 25.06
N ALA A 301 -4.93 -0.34 23.78
CA ALA A 301 -3.55 -0.36 23.30
C ALA A 301 -2.99 1.05 23.12
#